data_AF-A0A7K3J0F8-F1
#
_entry.id   AF-A0A7K3J0F8-F1
#
_cell.length_a   1.000
_cell.length_b   1.000
_cell.length_c   1.000
_cell.angle_alpha   90.00
_cell.angle_beta   90.00
_cell.angle_gamma   90.00
#
_symmetry.space_group_name_H-M   'P 1'
#
loop_
_entity.id
_entity.type
_entity.pdbx_description
1 polymer ?
#
loop_
_entity_poly.entity_id
_entity_poly.type
_entity_poly.pdbx_seq_one_letter_code
_entity_poly.pdbx_strand_id
1 'polypeptide(L)'
;MKVEFIFETSWEVCNKVGGIHTVISTKALNIVEAVGDNYILIGPDVWREDVKNPEFIPDESLFGEWKARAVSEGLRVKTGRWDIAGKPIVMLLDFTPYFGQQNEIFARFWETYKLDSITGQWDYVEPALFGFAAGKVIESYTSFYHEHHNIIAQFHEWMTGTGILYLQKWCPWIATSFTTHATVLGRCIAGNNRPLYGKMKEYNPIQVARESNVVAKQSLEK
;
A
#
# COMPACT_ATOMS: atom_id res chain seq x y z
N MET A 1 2.07 -7.68 24.98
CA MET A 1 1.40 -6.56 24.28
C MET A 1 0.41 -7.19 23.31
N LYS A 2 -0.88 -6.89 23.42
CA LYS A 2 -1.92 -7.43 22.54
C LYS A 2 -2.14 -6.41 21.41
N VAL A 3 -1.87 -6.80 20.17
CA VAL A 3 -2.10 -5.93 19.00
C VAL A 3 -3.60 -5.74 18.85
N GLU A 4 -4.04 -4.49 18.70
CA GLU A 4 -5.45 -4.14 18.62
C GLU A 4 -5.94 -4.06 17.19
N PHE A 5 -5.15 -3.51 16.27
CA PHE A 5 -5.45 -3.49 14.84
C PHE A 5 -4.22 -3.79 14.00
N ILE A 6 -4.42 -4.54 12.92
CA ILE A 6 -3.44 -4.78 11.89
C ILE A 6 -4.05 -4.33 10.56
N PHE A 7 -3.47 -3.29 9.99
CA PHE A 7 -3.72 -2.90 8.60
C PHE A 7 -2.65 -3.52 7.73
N GLU A 8 -3.05 -4.24 6.67
CA GLU A 8 -2.11 -4.78 5.70
C GLU A 8 -2.44 -4.31 4.30
N THR A 9 -1.55 -3.50 3.74
CA THR A 9 -1.75 -2.80 2.46
C THR A 9 -0.89 -3.44 1.38
N SER A 10 -1.53 -3.81 0.28
CA SER A 10 -0.82 -4.23 -0.94
C SER A 10 -1.63 -3.88 -2.18
N TRP A 11 -0.93 -3.57 -3.27
CA TRP A 11 -1.53 -3.45 -4.60
C TRP A 11 -2.23 -4.74 -5.05
N GLU A 12 -1.85 -5.89 -4.46
CA GLU A 12 -2.35 -7.20 -4.85
C GLU A 12 -3.50 -7.75 -3.97
N VAL A 13 -4.01 -6.99 -3.00
CA VAL A 13 -5.23 -7.36 -2.25
C VAL A 13 -6.44 -7.28 -3.19
N CYS A 14 -7.16 -8.39 -3.36
CA CYS A 14 -8.27 -8.53 -4.32
C CYS A 14 -7.90 -8.14 -5.77
N ASN A 15 -6.62 -8.19 -6.11
CA ASN A 15 -6.10 -7.77 -7.42
C ASN A 15 -4.88 -8.61 -7.79
N LYS A 16 -5.12 -9.80 -8.37
CA LYS A 16 -4.05 -10.74 -8.68
C LYS A 16 -3.17 -10.24 -9.85
N VAL A 17 -2.00 -9.70 -9.52
CA VAL A 17 -0.99 -9.25 -10.50
C VAL A 17 0.24 -10.16 -10.50
N GLY A 18 0.65 -10.68 -9.34
CA GLY A 18 1.89 -11.43 -9.17
C GLY A 18 1.86 -12.39 -8.00
N GLY A 19 3.03 -12.60 -7.38
CA GLY A 19 3.21 -13.55 -6.29
C GLY A 19 2.75 -13.01 -4.93
N ILE A 20 2.65 -11.69 -4.75
CA ILE A 20 2.31 -11.08 -3.47
C ILE A 20 0.87 -11.42 -3.09
N HIS A 21 -0.03 -11.46 -4.08
CA HIS A 21 -1.39 -11.96 -3.91
C HIS A 21 -1.41 -13.32 -3.20
N THR A 22 -0.56 -14.26 -3.65
CA THR A 22 -0.47 -15.60 -3.07
C THR A 22 0.13 -15.57 -1.67
N VAL A 23 1.17 -14.77 -1.43
CA VAL A 23 1.78 -14.62 -0.10
C VAL A 23 0.75 -14.12 0.91
N ILE A 24 -0.01 -13.08 0.56
CA ILE A 24 -0.98 -12.47 1.48
C ILE A 24 -2.19 -13.39 1.67
N SER A 25 -2.76 -13.93 0.59
CA SER A 25 -3.96 -14.77 0.67
C SER A 25 -3.73 -16.06 1.46
N THR A 26 -2.56 -16.70 1.32
CA THR A 26 -2.25 -17.95 2.03
C THR A 26 -1.96 -17.75 3.52
N LYS A 27 -1.42 -16.59 3.92
CA LYS A 27 -1.19 -16.27 5.35
C LYS A 27 -2.39 -15.65 6.06
N ALA A 28 -3.36 -15.11 5.31
CA ALA A 28 -4.50 -14.40 5.87
C ALA A 28 -5.30 -15.23 6.87
N LEU A 29 -5.53 -16.52 6.58
CA LEU A 29 -6.26 -17.44 7.49
C LEU A 29 -5.65 -17.46 8.89
N ASN A 30 -4.33 -17.67 9.00
CA ASN A 30 -3.64 -17.75 10.28
C ASN A 30 -3.71 -16.43 11.07
N ILE A 31 -3.69 -15.29 10.36
CA ILE A 31 -3.79 -13.98 10.99
C ILE A 31 -5.22 -13.74 11.49
N VAL A 32 -6.23 -14.06 10.69
CA VAL A 32 -7.64 -13.98 11.10
C VAL A 32 -7.91 -14.90 12.30
N GLU A 33 -7.36 -16.11 12.34
CA GLU A 33 -7.48 -17.00 13.51
C GLU A 33 -6.86 -16.39 14.78
N ALA A 34 -5.81 -15.57 14.63
CA ALA A 34 -5.13 -14.94 15.76
C ALA A 34 -5.79 -13.64 16.25
N VAL A 35 -6.31 -12.79 15.35
CA VAL A 35 -6.81 -11.44 15.69
C VAL A 35 -8.23 -11.14 15.22
N GLY A 36 -8.88 -12.05 14.50
CA GLY A 36 -10.25 -11.89 14.01
C GLY A 36 -10.42 -10.69 13.08
N ASP A 37 -11.54 -9.98 13.24
CA ASP A 37 -11.92 -8.82 12.43
C ASP A 37 -11.09 -7.55 12.71
N ASN A 38 -10.10 -7.64 13.62
CA ASN A 38 -9.09 -6.60 13.81
C ASN A 38 -7.97 -6.62 12.75
N TYR A 39 -7.98 -7.60 11.85
CA TYR A 39 -7.13 -7.66 10.66
C TYR A 39 -7.88 -7.14 9.44
N ILE A 40 -7.44 -5.99 8.94
CA ILE A 40 -8.06 -5.28 7.82
C ILE A 40 -7.04 -5.18 6.69
N LEU A 41 -7.35 -5.77 5.53
CA LEU A 41 -6.53 -5.58 4.35
C LEU A 41 -6.98 -4.37 3.55
N ILE A 42 -6.03 -3.71 2.90
CA ILE A 42 -6.26 -2.54 2.06
C ILE A 42 -5.74 -2.82 0.65
N GLY A 43 -6.63 -2.71 -0.32
CA GLY A 43 -6.35 -2.94 -1.74
C GLY A 43 -6.86 -1.81 -2.64
N PRO A 44 -6.42 -1.75 -3.91
CA PRO A 44 -6.87 -0.74 -4.84
C PRO A 44 -8.22 -1.12 -5.48
N ASP A 45 -9.15 -0.17 -5.60
CA ASP A 45 -10.40 -0.34 -6.36
C ASP A 45 -10.17 -0.07 -7.85
N VAL A 46 -9.47 -1.00 -8.51
CA VAL A 46 -9.05 -0.88 -9.93
C VAL A 46 -9.95 -1.64 -10.91
N TRP A 47 -10.88 -2.44 -10.40
CA TRP A 47 -11.90 -3.11 -11.22
C TRP A 47 -13.01 -2.11 -11.54
N ARG A 48 -13.06 -1.62 -12.78
CA ARG A 48 -14.02 -0.61 -13.24
C ARG A 48 -15.10 -1.22 -14.14
N GLU A 49 -16.15 -0.43 -14.37
CA GLU A 49 -17.27 -0.75 -15.29
C GLU A 49 -18.11 -1.95 -14.81
N ASP A 50 -18.65 -2.73 -15.76
CA ASP A 50 -19.49 -3.91 -15.52
C ASP A 50 -18.69 -5.15 -15.08
N VAL A 51 -17.37 -5.03 -14.90
CA VAL A 51 -16.52 -6.14 -14.49
C VAL A 51 -16.52 -6.25 -12.97
N LYS A 52 -17.29 -7.21 -12.45
CA LYS A 52 -17.30 -7.55 -11.03
C LYS A 52 -15.95 -8.16 -10.62
N ASN A 53 -15.33 -7.62 -9.57
CA ASN A 53 -14.16 -8.24 -8.95
C ASN A 53 -14.54 -9.64 -8.40
N PRO A 54 -13.97 -10.73 -8.92
CA PRO A 54 -14.37 -12.09 -8.53
C PRO A 54 -13.94 -12.45 -7.11
N GLU A 55 -12.98 -11.74 -6.53
CA GLU A 55 -12.42 -12.03 -5.21
C GLU A 55 -12.95 -11.09 -4.11
N PHE A 56 -13.87 -10.19 -4.42
CA PHE A 56 -14.41 -9.24 -3.45
C PHE A 56 -15.88 -9.53 -3.17
N ILE A 57 -16.20 -9.77 -1.89
CA ILE A 57 -17.56 -9.93 -1.39
C ILE A 57 -17.94 -8.63 -0.69
N PRO A 58 -18.78 -7.76 -1.30
CA PRO A 58 -19.19 -6.51 -0.66
C PRO A 58 -19.93 -6.75 0.65
N ASP A 59 -19.65 -5.92 1.65
CA ASP A 59 -20.36 -5.87 2.92
C ASP A 59 -20.52 -4.40 3.35
N GLU A 60 -21.70 -3.86 3.05
CA GLU A 60 -22.05 -2.46 3.34
C GLU A 60 -22.35 -2.22 4.82
N SER A 61 -22.52 -3.28 5.62
CA SER A 61 -22.76 -3.16 7.06
C SER A 61 -21.49 -2.82 7.85
N LEU A 62 -20.31 -3.11 7.26
CA LEU A 62 -19.02 -2.82 7.86
C LEU A 62 -18.78 -1.31 7.98
N PHE A 63 -18.43 -0.89 9.19
CA PHE A 63 -17.94 0.45 9.52
C PHE A 63 -18.87 1.60 9.09
N GLY A 64 -20.20 1.39 9.14
CA GLY A 64 -21.17 2.36 8.66
C GLY A 64 -21.00 3.78 9.22
N GLU A 65 -20.73 3.91 10.51
CA GLU A 65 -20.48 5.21 11.16
C GLU A 65 -19.21 5.89 10.66
N TRP A 66 -18.09 5.15 10.58
CA TRP A 66 -16.85 5.67 10.04
C TRP A 66 -16.94 6.00 8.55
N LYS A 67 -17.67 5.21 7.75
CA LYS A 67 -17.83 5.47 6.30
C LYS A 67 -18.45 6.84 6.04
N ALA A 68 -19.40 7.28 6.87
CA ALA A 68 -19.96 8.62 6.77
C ALA A 68 -18.88 9.70 6.98
N ARG A 69 -17.99 9.50 7.98
CA ARG A 69 -16.83 10.37 8.21
C ARG A 69 -15.86 10.35 7.02
N ALA A 70 -15.48 9.17 6.55
CA ALA A 70 -14.57 8.98 5.42
C ALA A 70 -15.07 9.74 4.16
N VAL A 71 -16.37 9.64 3.85
CA VAL A 71 -16.98 10.37 2.72
C VAL A 71 -16.85 11.89 2.90
N SER A 72 -17.11 12.43 4.10
CA SER A 72 -16.94 13.87 4.38
C SER A 72 -15.50 14.36 4.28
N GLU A 73 -14.52 13.45 4.43
CA GLU A 73 -13.09 13.72 4.23
C GLU A 73 -12.64 13.52 2.77
N GLY A 74 -13.59 13.20 1.87
CA GLY A 74 -13.34 12.95 0.45
C GLY A 74 -12.74 11.58 0.15
N LEU A 75 -12.76 10.64 1.10
CA LEU A 75 -12.28 9.28 0.92
C LEU A 75 -13.36 8.41 0.28
N ARG A 76 -12.96 7.61 -0.72
CA ARG A 76 -13.85 6.68 -1.42
C ARG A 76 -13.39 5.26 -1.14
N VAL A 77 -14.18 4.53 -0.34
CA VAL A 77 -13.83 3.22 0.17
C VAL A 77 -15.01 2.26 0.01
N LYS A 78 -14.77 1.11 -0.64
CA LYS A 78 -15.67 -0.04 -0.59
C LYS A 78 -15.23 -0.97 0.53
N THR A 79 -16.19 -1.49 1.29
CA THR A 79 -15.95 -2.41 2.41
C THR A 79 -16.52 -3.78 2.08
N GLY A 80 -15.84 -4.84 2.51
CA GLY A 80 -16.24 -6.20 2.23
C GLY A 80 -15.29 -7.22 2.81
N ARG A 81 -15.30 -8.42 2.23
CA ARG A 81 -14.38 -9.50 2.56
C ARG A 81 -13.70 -10.04 1.32
N TRP A 82 -12.46 -10.47 1.47
CA TRP A 82 -11.73 -11.18 0.40
C TRP A 82 -12.27 -12.61 0.29
N ASP A 83 -12.69 -13.05 -0.90
CA ASP A 83 -13.17 -14.40 -1.17
C ASP A 83 -12.02 -15.42 -1.23
N ILE A 84 -11.38 -15.63 -0.08
CA ILE A 84 -10.31 -16.60 0.17
C ILE A 84 -10.55 -17.28 1.52
N ALA A 85 -9.68 -18.24 1.87
CA ALA A 85 -9.70 -18.84 3.20
C ALA A 85 -9.57 -17.77 4.30
N GLY A 86 -10.44 -17.85 5.32
CA GLY A 86 -10.49 -16.89 6.43
C GLY A 86 -11.40 -15.68 6.20
N LYS A 87 -11.81 -15.39 4.96
CA LYS A 87 -12.69 -14.24 4.60
C LYS A 87 -12.33 -12.95 5.37
N PRO A 88 -11.07 -12.49 5.32
CA PRO A 88 -10.64 -11.32 6.07
C PRO A 88 -11.36 -10.06 5.57
N ILE A 89 -11.50 -9.06 6.44
CA ILE A 89 -12.07 -7.77 6.08
C ILE A 89 -11.15 -7.05 5.09
N VAL A 90 -11.74 -6.41 4.09
CA VAL A 90 -11.05 -5.62 3.07
C VAL A 90 -11.68 -4.23 2.93
N MET A 91 -10.81 -3.22 2.78
CA MET A 91 -11.13 -1.90 2.26
C MET A 91 -10.51 -1.74 0.87
N LEU A 92 -11.34 -1.58 -0.17
CA LEU A 92 -10.89 -1.25 -1.52
C LEU A 92 -10.99 0.26 -1.77
N LEU A 93 -9.88 0.87 -2.17
CA LEU A 93 -9.75 2.32 -2.25
C LEU A 93 -9.86 2.83 -3.68
N ASP A 94 -10.81 3.73 -3.94
CA ASP A 94 -10.80 4.55 -5.14
C ASP A 94 -9.91 5.79 -4.89
N PHE A 95 -8.69 5.72 -5.41
CA PHE A 95 -7.68 6.78 -5.30
C PHE A 95 -7.68 7.74 -6.51
N THR A 96 -8.61 7.58 -7.45
CA THR A 96 -8.75 8.48 -8.61
C THR A 96 -9.06 9.94 -8.26
N PRO A 97 -9.68 10.30 -7.11
CA PRO A 97 -9.82 11.70 -6.72
C PRO A 97 -8.49 12.44 -6.59
N TYR A 98 -7.38 11.73 -6.37
CA TYR A 98 -6.05 12.32 -6.30
C TYR A 98 -5.40 12.54 -7.68
N PHE A 99 -6.03 12.07 -8.76
CA PHE A 99 -5.60 12.39 -10.11
C PHE A 99 -5.80 13.89 -10.37
N GLY A 100 -4.77 14.54 -10.90
CA GLY A 100 -4.67 16.00 -10.99
C GLY A 100 -4.02 16.65 -9.76
N GLN A 101 -3.98 15.97 -8.61
CA GLN A 101 -3.35 16.47 -7.37
C GLN A 101 -1.94 15.91 -7.14
N GLN A 102 -1.47 14.99 -8.00
CA GLN A 102 -0.20 14.28 -7.80
C GLN A 102 1.01 15.20 -7.65
N ASN A 103 1.04 16.34 -8.37
CA ASN A 103 2.18 17.26 -8.32
C ASN A 103 2.31 17.90 -6.93
N GLU A 104 1.20 18.30 -6.32
CA GLU A 104 1.19 18.86 -4.98
C GLU A 104 1.55 17.81 -3.93
N ILE A 105 0.98 16.61 -4.06
CA ILE A 105 1.26 15.49 -3.15
C ILE A 105 2.75 15.13 -3.18
N PHE A 106 3.33 14.95 -4.37
CA PHE A 106 4.74 14.60 -4.50
C PHE A 106 5.69 15.76 -4.15
N ALA A 107 5.30 17.01 -4.38
CA ALA A 107 6.07 18.16 -3.89
C ALA A 107 6.23 18.13 -2.37
N ARG A 108 5.15 17.83 -1.62
CA ARG A 108 5.21 17.70 -0.15
C ARG A 108 6.11 16.53 0.29
N PHE A 109 6.06 15.40 -0.42
CA PHE A 109 6.96 14.27 -0.15
C PHE A 109 8.42 14.60 -0.46
N TRP A 110 8.70 15.35 -1.53
CA TRP A 110 10.04 15.86 -1.82
C TRP A 110 10.53 16.83 -0.74
N GLU A 111 9.71 17.79 -0.33
CA GLU A 111 10.06 18.76 0.71
C GLU A 111 10.46 18.06 2.01
N THR A 112 9.70 17.04 2.41
CA THR A 112 9.89 16.32 3.68
C THR A 112 10.96 15.23 3.61
N TYR A 113 10.92 14.38 2.58
CA TYR A 113 11.72 13.15 2.51
C TYR A 113 12.72 13.12 1.36
N LYS A 114 12.75 14.15 0.51
CA LYS A 114 13.55 14.17 -0.73
C LYS A 114 13.21 13.01 -1.67
N LEU A 115 11.94 12.61 -1.68
CA LEU A 115 11.40 11.60 -2.59
C LEU A 115 11.43 12.10 -4.04
N ASP A 116 12.32 11.56 -4.86
CA ASP A 116 12.42 11.91 -6.27
C ASP A 116 11.31 11.21 -7.07
N SER A 117 10.30 11.96 -7.49
CA SER A 117 9.22 11.47 -8.35
C SER A 117 9.30 11.99 -9.79
N ILE A 118 10.33 12.77 -10.14
CA ILE A 118 10.36 13.57 -11.39
C ILE A 118 10.36 12.67 -12.63
N THR A 119 11.04 11.53 -12.54
CA THR A 119 11.12 10.55 -13.64
C THR A 119 9.98 9.54 -13.62
N GLY A 120 9.12 9.58 -12.59
CA GLY A 120 8.01 8.65 -12.43
C GLY A 120 6.93 8.88 -13.47
N GLN A 121 6.62 7.83 -14.24
CA GLN A 121 5.48 7.82 -15.17
C GLN A 121 4.24 7.25 -14.47
N TRP A 122 3.16 7.01 -15.21
CA TRP A 122 1.90 6.50 -14.63
C TRP A 122 2.06 5.18 -13.87
N ASP A 123 2.99 4.33 -14.27
CA ASP A 123 3.35 3.09 -13.57
C ASP A 123 4.04 3.31 -12.21
N TYR A 124 4.42 4.55 -11.89
CA TYR A 124 4.85 5.02 -10.58
C TYR A 124 3.75 5.85 -9.90
N VAL A 125 3.16 6.80 -10.62
CA VAL A 125 2.19 7.75 -10.07
C VAL A 125 0.96 7.03 -9.54
N GLU A 126 0.40 6.11 -10.31
CA GLU A 126 -0.82 5.38 -9.94
C GLU A 126 -0.66 4.60 -8.62
N PRO A 127 0.31 3.67 -8.48
CA PRO A 127 0.51 2.97 -7.21
C PRO A 127 0.90 3.92 -6.06
N ALA A 128 1.74 4.93 -6.32
CA ALA A 128 2.13 5.87 -5.27
C ALA A 128 0.95 6.71 -4.74
N LEU A 129 -0.05 7.04 -5.57
CA LEU A 129 -1.28 7.68 -5.10
C LEU A 129 -2.16 6.73 -4.30
N PHE A 130 -2.20 5.44 -4.66
CA PHE A 130 -2.87 4.42 -3.85
C PHE A 130 -2.23 4.32 -2.46
N GLY A 131 -0.89 4.27 -2.36
CA GLY A 131 -0.21 4.25 -1.06
C GLY A 131 -0.56 5.48 -0.21
N PHE A 132 -0.59 6.67 -0.82
CA PHE A 132 -1.02 7.90 -0.14
C PHE A 132 -2.47 7.81 0.37
N ALA A 133 -3.39 7.31 -0.48
CA ALA A 133 -4.78 7.08 -0.12
C ALA A 133 -4.93 6.08 1.05
N ALA A 134 -4.12 5.02 1.05
CA ALA A 134 -4.10 4.04 2.14
C ALA A 134 -3.66 4.67 3.46
N GLY A 135 -2.62 5.50 3.46
CA GLY A 135 -2.20 6.26 4.64
C GLY A 135 -3.30 7.16 5.19
N LYS A 136 -4.00 7.89 4.31
CA LYS A 136 -5.16 8.73 4.65
C LYS A 136 -6.33 7.94 5.26
N VAL A 137 -6.63 6.78 4.71
CA VAL A 137 -7.71 5.91 5.20
C VAL A 137 -7.38 5.35 6.59
N ILE A 138 -6.14 4.90 6.80
CA ILE A 138 -5.68 4.43 8.10
C ILE A 138 -5.73 5.56 9.14
N GLU A 139 -5.27 6.77 8.80
CA GLU A 139 -5.41 7.95 9.68
C GLU A 139 -6.87 8.21 10.04
N SER A 140 -7.75 8.28 9.04
CA SER A 140 -9.18 8.56 9.22
C SER A 140 -9.83 7.52 10.12
N TYR A 141 -9.60 6.23 9.85
CA TYR A 141 -10.18 5.12 10.61
C TYR A 141 -9.71 5.13 12.06
N THR A 142 -8.39 5.21 12.27
CA THR A 142 -7.82 5.13 13.62
C THR A 142 -8.15 6.37 14.45
N SER A 143 -8.24 7.55 13.81
CA SER A 143 -8.69 8.78 14.46
C SER A 143 -10.18 8.78 14.75
N PHE A 144 -11.02 8.11 13.95
CA PHE A 144 -12.45 8.05 14.26
C PHE A 144 -12.72 7.21 15.51
N TYR A 145 -12.03 6.08 15.65
CA TYR A 145 -12.27 5.16 16.75
C TYR A 145 -11.52 5.50 18.04
N HIS A 146 -10.54 6.43 18.03
CA HIS A 146 -9.84 7.12 19.16
C HIS A 146 -9.42 6.33 20.42
N GLU A 147 -9.72 5.04 20.53
CA GLU A 147 -9.55 4.22 21.74
C GLU A 147 -8.35 3.28 21.64
N HIS A 148 -7.70 3.18 20.46
CA HIS A 148 -6.76 2.11 20.17
C HIS A 148 -5.31 2.58 20.22
N HIS A 149 -4.55 1.99 21.14
CA HIS A 149 -3.15 2.27 21.39
C HIS A 149 -2.31 1.01 21.18
N ASN A 150 -2.45 0.30 20.06
CA ASN A 150 -1.51 -0.74 19.58
C ASN A 150 -1.85 -1.10 18.13
N ILE A 151 -1.54 -0.19 17.20
CA ILE A 151 -1.89 -0.32 15.78
C ILE A 151 -0.64 -0.61 14.97
N ILE A 152 -0.71 -1.64 14.13
CA ILE A 152 0.33 -1.99 13.16
C ILE A 152 -0.20 -1.73 11.75
N ALA A 153 0.58 -1.05 10.91
CA ALA A 153 0.32 -0.88 9.50
C ALA A 153 1.46 -1.48 8.68
N GLN A 154 1.21 -2.64 8.06
CA GLN A 154 2.14 -3.33 7.18
C GLN A 154 1.88 -2.96 5.72
N PHE A 155 2.95 -2.67 4.99
CA PHE A 155 2.92 -2.23 3.60
C PHE A 155 3.83 -3.14 2.76
N HIS A 156 3.31 -3.65 1.65
CA HIS A 156 4.02 -4.54 0.74
C HIS A 156 4.45 -3.82 -0.53
N GLU A 157 5.74 -3.97 -0.86
CA GLU A 157 6.41 -3.37 -2.02
C GLU A 157 6.38 -1.84 -2.10
N TRP A 158 7.30 -1.28 -2.89
CA TRP A 158 7.48 0.18 -3.02
C TRP A 158 6.21 0.90 -3.48
N MET A 159 5.29 0.21 -4.19
CA MET A 159 4.01 0.75 -4.63
C MET A 159 3.19 1.34 -3.49
N THR A 160 3.34 0.81 -2.28
CA THR A 160 2.58 1.23 -1.11
C THR A 160 3.37 2.15 -0.17
N GLY A 161 4.63 2.46 -0.51
CA GLY A 161 5.58 3.16 0.35
C GLY A 161 5.16 4.59 0.73
N THR A 162 4.42 5.28 -0.13
CA THR A 162 3.86 6.62 0.18
C THR A 162 2.90 6.60 1.36
N GLY A 163 2.24 5.46 1.64
CA GLY A 163 1.40 5.27 2.82
C GLY A 163 2.23 5.28 4.10
N ILE A 164 3.41 4.63 4.09
CA ILE A 164 4.36 4.70 5.22
C ILE A 164 4.82 6.13 5.44
N LEU A 165 5.25 6.82 4.38
CA LEU A 165 5.73 8.20 4.46
C LEU A 165 4.65 9.16 4.99
N TYR A 166 3.38 8.91 4.62
CA TYR A 166 2.25 9.66 5.15
C TYR A 166 2.06 9.42 6.64
N LEU A 167 1.95 8.14 7.06
CA LEU A 167 1.72 7.78 8.46
C LEU A 167 2.88 8.21 9.36
N GLN A 168 4.12 8.12 8.91
CA GLN A 168 5.27 8.61 9.66
C GLN A 168 5.16 10.11 9.98
N LYS A 169 4.57 10.90 9.08
CA LYS A 169 4.39 12.35 9.27
C LYS A 169 3.21 12.68 10.17
N TRP A 170 2.07 12.05 9.92
CA TRP A 170 0.77 12.46 10.47
C TRP A 170 0.27 11.56 11.61
N CYS A 171 0.68 10.30 11.63
CA CYS A 171 0.25 9.30 12.60
C CYS A 171 1.46 8.56 13.23
N PRO A 172 2.43 9.27 13.86
CA PRO A 172 3.63 8.65 14.39
C PRO A 172 3.38 7.63 15.53
N TRP A 173 2.15 7.55 16.04
CA TRP A 173 1.72 6.54 17.02
C TRP A 173 1.39 5.17 16.40
N ILE A 174 1.31 5.07 15.07
CA ILE A 174 1.07 3.81 14.35
C ILE A 174 2.42 3.17 14.02
N ALA A 175 2.63 1.93 14.45
CA ALA A 175 3.82 1.18 14.10
C ALA A 175 3.74 0.73 12.64
N THR A 176 4.68 1.17 11.80
CA THR A 176 4.73 0.78 10.39
C THR A 176 5.71 -0.36 10.14
N SER A 177 5.37 -1.24 9.21
CA SER A 177 6.25 -2.31 8.72
C SER A 177 6.27 -2.30 7.21
N PHE A 178 7.46 -2.48 6.62
CA PHE A 178 7.64 -2.54 5.17
C PHE A 178 8.19 -3.91 4.77
N THR A 179 7.59 -4.54 3.77
CA THR A 179 8.08 -5.80 3.20
C THR A 179 8.28 -5.65 1.70
N THR A 180 9.54 -5.57 1.26
CA THR A 180 9.92 -5.75 -0.14
C THR A 180 10.10 -7.24 -0.43
N HIS A 181 9.50 -7.72 -1.51
CA HIS A 181 9.62 -9.10 -1.98
C HIS A 181 10.75 -9.23 -3.01
N ALA A 182 11.09 -8.15 -3.68
CA ALA A 182 12.33 -8.00 -4.44
C ALA A 182 12.66 -6.51 -4.63
N THR A 183 13.95 -6.19 -4.69
CA THR A 183 14.38 -4.81 -4.91
C THR A 183 14.29 -4.42 -6.38
N VAL A 184 13.90 -3.17 -6.65
CA VAL A 184 13.85 -2.58 -8.00
C VAL A 184 15.19 -2.76 -8.71
N LEU A 185 16.30 -2.39 -8.06
CA LEU A 185 17.63 -2.52 -8.65
C LEU A 185 18.07 -3.97 -8.82
N GLY A 186 17.74 -4.86 -7.89
CA GLY A 186 18.05 -6.28 -8.00
C GLY A 186 17.43 -6.90 -9.26
N ARG A 187 16.15 -6.60 -9.52
CA ARG A 187 15.46 -7.02 -10.75
C ARG A 187 16.11 -6.44 -12.00
N CYS A 188 16.46 -5.14 -12.00
CA CYS A 188 17.10 -4.49 -13.15
C CYS A 188 18.48 -5.11 -13.46
N ILE A 189 19.32 -5.35 -12.45
CA ILE A 189 20.67 -5.91 -12.65
C ILE A 189 20.58 -7.34 -13.18
N ALA A 190 19.81 -8.20 -12.50
CA ALA A 190 19.68 -9.61 -12.89
C ALA A 190 18.98 -9.78 -14.25
N GLY A 191 17.92 -9.00 -14.50
CA GLY A 191 17.17 -9.03 -15.76
C GLY A 191 17.98 -8.56 -16.98
N ASN A 192 19.04 -7.77 -16.77
CA ASN A 192 19.98 -7.35 -17.81
C ASN A 192 21.23 -8.23 -17.89
N ASN A 193 21.19 -9.46 -17.36
CA ASN A 193 22.31 -10.41 -17.35
C ASN A 193 23.62 -9.87 -16.72
N ARG A 194 23.51 -8.91 -15.80
CA ARG A 194 24.64 -8.40 -15.02
C ARG A 194 24.80 -9.24 -13.74
N PRO A 195 26.03 -9.57 -13.30
CA PRO A 195 26.26 -10.47 -12.17
C PRO A 195 25.93 -9.80 -10.82
N LEU A 196 24.67 -9.93 -10.38
CA LEU A 196 24.17 -9.31 -9.14
C LEU A 196 24.96 -9.75 -7.89
N TYR A 197 24.94 -11.03 -7.55
CA TYR A 197 25.55 -11.52 -6.30
C TYR A 197 27.08 -11.49 -6.33
N GLY A 198 27.69 -11.73 -7.50
CA GLY A 198 29.14 -11.73 -7.65
C GLY A 198 29.78 -10.34 -7.57
N LYS A 199 29.04 -9.28 -7.92
CA LYS A 199 29.54 -7.90 -7.99
C LYS A 199 28.71 -6.89 -7.20
N MET A 200 27.91 -7.34 -6.23
CA MET A 200 26.96 -6.50 -5.51
C MET A 200 27.60 -5.22 -4.91
N LYS A 201 28.80 -5.35 -4.37
CA LYS A 201 29.55 -4.25 -3.74
C LYS A 201 30.15 -3.25 -4.73
N GLU A 202 30.22 -3.61 -6.02
CA GLU A 202 30.78 -2.75 -7.08
C GLU A 202 29.71 -1.84 -7.70
N TYR A 203 28.43 -2.18 -7.56
CA TYR A 203 27.35 -1.38 -8.14
C TYR A 203 27.11 -0.10 -7.33
N ASN A 204 27.16 1.05 -8.01
CA ASN A 204 26.64 2.30 -7.47
C ASN A 204 25.11 2.36 -7.68
N PRO A 205 24.27 2.35 -6.62
CA PRO A 205 22.82 2.28 -6.76
C PRO A 205 22.22 3.44 -7.57
N ILE A 206 22.74 4.66 -7.39
CA ILE A 206 22.25 5.86 -8.09
C ILE A 206 22.54 5.75 -9.59
N GLN A 207 23.73 5.29 -9.95
CA GLN A 207 24.11 5.10 -11.34
C GLN A 207 23.25 4.02 -12.00
N VAL A 208 23.09 2.86 -11.35
CA VAL A 208 22.27 1.75 -11.89
C VAL A 208 20.81 2.17 -12.05
N ALA A 209 20.26 2.94 -11.10
CA ALA A 209 18.89 3.46 -11.19
C ALA A 209 18.69 4.36 -12.42
N ARG A 210 19.68 5.22 -12.73
CA ARG A 210 19.66 6.07 -13.93
C ARG A 210 19.80 5.27 -15.21
N GLU A 211 20.79 4.36 -15.28
CA GLU A 211 21.00 3.46 -16.42
C GLU A 211 19.75 2.62 -16.75
N SER A 212 19.00 2.24 -15.71
CA SER A 212 17.81 1.40 -15.84
C SER A 212 16.51 2.19 -15.93
N ASN A 213 16.54 3.53 -15.91
CA ASN A 213 15.36 4.41 -15.90
C ASN A 213 14.36 4.11 -14.76
N VAL A 214 14.85 3.80 -13.56
CA VAL A 214 14.04 3.46 -12.38
C VAL A 214 14.31 4.35 -11.17
N VAL A 215 14.85 5.55 -11.38
CA VAL A 215 15.21 6.49 -10.30
C VAL A 215 14.03 6.74 -9.35
N ALA A 216 12.84 7.04 -9.87
CA ALA A 216 11.68 7.31 -9.02
C ALA A 216 11.26 6.10 -8.17
N LYS A 217 11.17 4.92 -8.80
CA LYS A 217 10.81 3.67 -8.10
C LYS A 217 11.85 3.31 -7.02
N GLN A 218 13.14 3.44 -7.36
CA GLN A 218 14.23 3.20 -6.42
C GLN A 218 14.23 4.22 -5.29
N SER A 219 13.91 5.49 -5.56
CA SER A 219 13.81 6.54 -4.55
C SER A 219 12.68 6.30 -3.55
N LEU A 220 11.56 5.72 -4.00
CA LEU A 220 10.43 5.38 -3.12
C LEU A 220 10.66 4.07 -2.35
N GLU A 221 11.37 3.11 -2.93
CA GLU A 221 11.72 1.85 -2.27
C GLU A 221 12.74 2.01 -1.14
N LYS A 222 13.60 3.03 -1.22
CA LYS A 222 14.71 3.29 -0.31
C LYS A 222 14.28 4.02 0.96
#